data_AF-A0A2E9IJ49-F1
#
_entry.id   AF-A0A2E9IJ49-F1
#
_cell.length_a   1.000
_cell.length_b   1.000
_cell.length_c   1.000
_cell.angle_alpha   90.00
_cell.angle_beta   90.00
_cell.angle_gamma   90.00
#
_symmetry.space_group_name_H-M   'P 1'
#
loop_
_entity.id
_entity.type
_entity.pdbx_description
1 polymer ?
#
loop_
_entity_poly.entity_id
_entity_poly.type
_entity_poly.pdbx_seq_one_letter_code
_entity_poly.pdbx_strand_id
1 'polypeptide(L)'
;MRAGVTAALLVFLLMAPTALAEPDSLIQLQLVDTLQDTDIGIMAGEVSPDGISVLLVGKDGFAHRISAVNAQDRSDDIEINTGRVVDLTDVTWHPRGETALIVGDMGVALRYSTQNHAITTVNGTGSIIGLNMTTVDWRPAGDYAYLGAADGNIWKFSEGTGMEAIEGTGSSEVSDIACHRNQNICVVATLNDGLAVISSM
;
A
#
# COMPACT_ATOMS: atom_id res chain seq x y z
N MET A 1 41.41 -55.09 20.31
CA MET A 1 41.94 -53.78 19.84
C MET A 1 41.07 -53.11 18.78
N ARG A 2 40.74 -53.78 17.65
CA ARG A 2 39.98 -53.15 16.55
C ARG A 2 38.58 -52.63 16.91
N ALA A 3 37.82 -53.37 17.73
CA ALA A 3 36.46 -52.98 18.12
C ALA A 3 36.40 -51.76 19.07
N GLY A 4 37.42 -51.57 19.91
CA GLY A 4 37.49 -50.41 20.82
C GLY A 4 37.83 -49.11 20.08
N VAL A 5 38.64 -49.20 19.02
CA VAL A 5 39.00 -48.06 18.17
C VAL A 5 37.79 -47.59 17.35
N THR A 6 36.99 -48.51 16.80
CA THR A 6 35.76 -48.14 16.08
C THR A 6 34.71 -47.52 16.99
N ALA A 7 34.54 -48.04 18.21
CA ALA A 7 33.60 -47.46 19.17
C ALA A 7 34.01 -46.03 19.60
N ALA A 8 35.31 -45.80 19.84
CA ALA A 8 35.82 -44.48 20.18
C ALA A 8 35.64 -43.47 19.03
N LEU A 9 35.82 -43.90 17.78
CA LEU A 9 35.63 -43.04 16.60
C LEU A 9 34.17 -42.60 16.43
N LEU A 10 33.23 -43.52 16.65
CA LEU A 10 31.79 -43.24 16.59
C LEU A 10 31.34 -42.26 17.68
N VAL A 11 31.84 -42.42 18.91
CA VAL A 11 31.54 -41.48 20.01
C VAL A 11 32.12 -40.10 19.70
N PHE A 12 33.32 -40.02 19.11
CA PHE A 12 33.93 -38.75 18.72
C PHE A 12 33.12 -38.05 17.61
N LEU A 13 32.57 -38.80 16.65
CA LEU A 13 31.68 -38.27 15.61
C LEU A 13 30.35 -37.74 16.18
N LEU A 14 29.80 -38.40 17.21
CA LEU A 14 28.57 -37.96 17.87
C LEU A 14 28.76 -36.73 18.77
N MET A 15 30.00 -36.45 19.19
CA MET A 15 30.36 -35.25 19.93
C MET A 15 30.88 -34.12 19.03
N ALA A 16 30.89 -34.30 17.72
CA ALA A 16 31.16 -33.21 16.79
C ALA A 16 30.04 -32.16 16.94
N PRO A 17 30.37 -30.87 17.14
CA PRO A 17 29.36 -29.84 17.25
C PRO A 17 28.53 -29.85 15.96
N THR A 18 27.22 -30.06 16.10
CA THR A 18 26.29 -29.84 15.00
C THR A 18 26.31 -28.35 14.71
N ALA A 19 27.02 -27.94 13.66
CA ALA A 19 26.91 -26.60 13.13
C ALA A 19 25.46 -26.44 12.65
N LEU A 20 24.62 -25.83 13.48
CA LEU A 20 23.35 -25.29 13.02
C LEU A 20 23.73 -24.20 12.02
N ALA A 21 23.56 -24.48 10.73
CA ALA A 21 23.66 -23.45 9.72
C ALA A 21 22.46 -22.52 9.94
N GLU A 22 22.66 -21.43 10.67
CA GLU A 22 21.72 -20.31 10.61
C GLU A 22 21.84 -19.71 9.19
N PRO A 23 20.75 -19.57 8.44
CA PRO A 23 20.81 -18.92 7.15
C PRO A 23 21.08 -17.43 7.41
N ASP A 24 22.35 -17.03 7.29
CA ASP A 24 22.70 -15.61 7.20
C ASP A 24 21.93 -15.02 6.01
N SER A 25 21.03 -14.08 6.29
CA SER A 25 20.34 -13.34 5.24
C SER A 25 21.38 -12.60 4.40
N LEU A 26 21.40 -12.85 3.09
CA LEU A 26 22.22 -12.10 2.14
C LEU A 26 21.80 -10.62 2.06
N ILE A 27 20.61 -10.29 2.54
CA ILE A 27 20.08 -8.92 2.62
C ILE A 27 20.28 -8.41 4.04
N GLN A 28 21.13 -7.40 4.19
CA GLN A 28 21.28 -6.63 5.42
C GLN A 28 20.46 -5.34 5.29
N LEU A 29 19.43 -5.20 6.12
CA LEU A 29 18.69 -3.95 6.25
C LEU A 29 19.37 -3.08 7.29
N GLN A 30 19.66 -1.84 6.92
CA GLN A 30 20.22 -0.83 7.81
C GLN A 30 19.25 0.33 7.93
N LEU A 31 19.00 0.79 9.15
CA LEU A 31 18.29 2.04 9.38
C LEU A 31 19.16 3.21 8.88
N VAL A 32 18.66 3.93 7.88
CA VAL A 32 19.34 5.09 7.29
C VAL A 32 18.87 6.39 7.93
N ASP A 33 17.56 6.51 8.18
CA ASP A 33 16.95 7.67 8.83
C ASP A 33 15.54 7.35 9.36
N THR A 34 14.97 8.26 10.16
CA THR A 34 13.61 8.20 10.72
C THR A 34 12.84 9.47 10.39
N LEU A 35 11.58 9.37 9.96
CA LEU A 35 10.76 10.54 9.62
C LEU A 35 10.52 11.47 10.83
N GLN A 36 10.19 10.88 11.98
CA GLN A 36 10.01 11.55 13.26
C GLN A 36 10.32 10.57 14.40
N ASP A 37 10.61 11.11 15.59
CA ASP A 37 10.82 10.33 16.82
C ASP A 37 9.50 9.91 17.49
N THR A 38 8.36 10.36 16.96
CA THR A 38 7.01 10.07 17.45
C THR A 38 6.15 9.46 16.36
N ASP A 39 5.07 8.77 16.75
CA ASP A 39 4.05 8.32 15.81
C ASP A 39 3.35 9.52 15.17
N ILE A 40 3.58 9.68 13.87
CA ILE A 40 2.93 10.70 13.01
C ILE A 40 1.68 10.19 12.31
N GLY A 41 1.24 8.96 12.62
CA GLY A 41 -0.03 8.44 12.13
C GLY A 41 -0.04 8.12 10.64
N ILE A 42 1.10 7.78 10.02
CA ILE A 42 1.14 7.29 8.63
C ILE A 42 0.31 6.01 8.54
N MET A 43 -0.60 5.96 7.57
CA MET A 43 -1.46 4.80 7.31
C MET A 43 -1.12 4.12 6.00
N ALA A 44 -0.71 4.89 4.99
CA ALA A 44 -0.27 4.34 3.71
C ALA A 44 0.88 5.15 3.10
N GLY A 45 1.62 4.49 2.22
CA GLY A 45 2.74 5.08 1.52
C GLY A 45 2.99 4.37 0.21
N GLU A 46 3.17 5.12 -0.86
CA GLU A 46 3.36 4.54 -2.18
C GLU A 46 4.46 5.23 -2.98
N VAL A 47 5.36 4.42 -3.54
CA VAL A 47 6.47 4.88 -4.36
C VAL A 47 5.94 5.36 -5.71
N SER A 48 6.34 6.55 -6.14
CA SER A 48 5.98 7.09 -7.44
C SER A 48 6.45 6.18 -8.58
N PRO A 49 5.76 6.14 -9.74
CA PRO A 49 6.11 5.21 -10.82
C PRO A 49 7.54 5.38 -11.38
N ASP A 50 8.15 6.56 -11.21
CA ASP A 50 9.55 6.82 -11.56
C ASP A 50 10.56 6.31 -10.51
N GLY A 51 10.10 5.90 -9.33
CA GLY A 51 10.91 5.39 -8.22
C GLY A 51 11.62 6.47 -7.41
N ILE A 52 11.32 7.74 -7.60
CA ILE A 52 12.11 8.85 -7.05
C ILE A 52 11.52 9.39 -5.75
N SER A 53 10.22 9.24 -5.53
CA SER A 53 9.53 9.75 -4.35
C SER A 53 8.56 8.75 -3.74
N VAL A 54 8.19 8.99 -2.48
CA VAL A 54 7.11 8.28 -1.80
C VAL A 54 6.04 9.31 -1.42
N LEU A 55 4.80 9.04 -1.77
CA LEU A 55 3.65 9.79 -1.25
C LEU A 55 3.13 9.07 -0.02
N LEU A 56 3.15 9.73 1.13
CA LEU A 56 2.69 9.25 2.42
C LEU A 56 1.37 9.92 2.77
N VAL A 57 0.44 9.15 3.33
CA VAL A 57 -0.84 9.65 3.84
C VAL A 57 -1.15 9.02 5.19
N GLY A 58 -1.97 9.69 6.00
CA GLY A 58 -2.28 9.19 7.33
C GLY A 58 -3.37 9.96 8.07
N LYS A 59 -3.31 9.86 9.41
CA LYS A 59 -4.27 10.42 10.34
C LYS A 59 -4.41 11.93 10.22
N ASP A 60 -5.60 12.44 10.57
CA ASP A 60 -5.89 13.88 10.64
C ASP A 60 -5.52 14.65 9.36
N GLY A 61 -5.61 14.00 8.20
CA GLY A 61 -5.29 14.59 6.89
C GLY A 61 -3.80 14.70 6.57
N PHE A 62 -2.93 14.03 7.35
CA PHE A 62 -1.48 13.99 7.11
C PHE A 62 -1.19 13.53 5.68
N ALA A 63 -0.41 14.31 4.94
CA ALA A 63 0.10 13.92 3.65
C ALA A 63 1.44 14.60 3.35
N HIS A 64 2.43 13.81 2.96
CA HIS A 64 3.77 14.28 2.65
C HIS A 64 4.29 13.56 1.41
N ARG A 65 5.05 14.27 0.57
CA ARG A 65 5.89 13.62 -0.44
C ARG A 65 7.33 13.70 0.03
N ILE A 66 8.00 12.56 0.08
CA ILE A 66 9.41 12.45 0.48
C ILE A 66 10.26 11.81 -0.61
N SER A 67 11.59 11.90 -0.49
CA SER A 67 12.52 11.19 -1.38
C SER A 67 12.51 9.68 -1.13
N ALA A 68 12.40 8.88 -2.19
CA ALA A 68 12.55 7.42 -2.11
C ALA A 68 14.03 6.98 -2.18
N VAL A 69 14.91 7.86 -2.66
CA VAL A 69 16.31 7.54 -2.97
C VAL A 69 17.30 8.20 -2.00
N ASN A 70 16.92 9.31 -1.37
CA ASN A 70 17.74 10.05 -0.41
C ASN A 70 16.99 10.22 0.92
N ALA A 71 16.87 9.16 1.71
CA ALA A 71 16.07 9.17 2.96
C ALA A 71 16.51 10.21 4.00
N GLN A 72 17.76 10.69 3.94
CA GLN A 72 18.32 11.70 4.85
C GLN A 72 18.09 13.14 4.36
N ASP A 73 17.67 13.33 3.10
CA ASP A 73 17.43 14.65 2.55
C ASP A 73 16.00 15.11 2.85
N ARG A 74 15.89 15.96 3.87
CA ARG A 74 14.62 16.56 4.30
C ARG A 74 14.20 17.77 3.46
N SER A 75 15.03 18.23 2.53
CA SER A 75 14.63 19.31 1.63
C SER A 75 13.58 18.87 0.59
N ASP A 76 13.53 17.56 0.32
CA ASP A 76 12.52 16.91 -0.53
C ASP A 76 11.29 16.44 0.26
N ASP A 77 11.21 16.76 1.57
CA ASP A 77 10.02 16.52 2.39
C ASP A 77 9.02 17.65 2.21
N ILE A 78 8.03 17.41 1.38
CA ILE A 78 7.02 18.38 0.97
C ILE A 78 5.70 18.04 1.68
N GLU A 79 5.31 18.88 2.63
CA GLU A 79 3.97 18.83 3.23
C GLU A 79 2.91 19.15 2.16
N ILE A 80 1.87 18.31 2.11
CA ILE A 80 0.76 18.45 1.18
C ILE A 80 -0.47 18.86 1.98
N ASN A 81 -0.93 20.09 1.79
CA ASN A 81 -2.14 20.56 2.43
C ASN A 81 -3.39 19.92 1.79
N THR A 82 -3.92 18.90 2.45
CA THR A 82 -5.13 18.18 2.03
C THR A 82 -6.42 18.95 2.32
N GLY A 83 -6.37 19.90 3.27
CA GLY A 83 -7.55 20.58 3.80
C GLY A 83 -8.56 19.62 4.44
N ARG A 84 -8.10 18.47 4.94
CA ARG A 84 -8.90 17.46 5.64
C ARG A 84 -8.39 17.29 7.06
N VAL A 85 -9.29 16.84 7.93
CA VAL A 85 -9.04 16.53 9.36
C VAL A 85 -9.56 15.14 9.70
N VAL A 86 -9.61 14.27 8.69
CA VAL A 86 -10.04 12.87 8.79
C VAL A 86 -8.87 11.99 8.35
N ASP A 87 -8.93 10.71 8.72
CA ASP A 87 -7.89 9.76 8.38
C ASP A 87 -7.88 9.48 6.87
N LEU A 88 -6.68 9.52 6.28
CA LEU A 88 -6.41 9.12 4.90
C LEU A 88 -5.79 7.73 4.93
N THR A 89 -6.49 6.77 4.36
CA THR A 89 -6.27 5.34 4.59
C THR A 89 -5.40 4.70 3.53
N ASP A 90 -5.47 5.18 2.29
CA ASP A 90 -4.74 4.59 1.17
C ASP A 90 -4.43 5.59 0.05
N VAL A 91 -3.43 5.26 -0.75
CA VAL A 91 -2.94 6.05 -1.88
C VAL A 91 -2.49 5.15 -3.03
N THR A 92 -2.89 5.50 -4.26
CA THR A 92 -2.48 4.80 -5.50
C THR A 92 -2.07 5.79 -6.59
N TRP A 93 -0.95 5.54 -7.27
CA TRP A 93 -0.48 6.34 -8.39
C TRP A 93 -1.23 5.93 -9.66
N HIS A 94 -1.70 6.93 -10.41
CA HIS A 94 -2.13 6.67 -11.77
C HIS A 94 -0.95 6.07 -12.55
N PRO A 95 -1.13 5.04 -13.41
CA PRO A 95 -0.01 4.36 -14.09
C PRO A 95 0.91 5.26 -14.93
N ARG A 96 0.45 6.47 -15.26
CA ARG A 96 1.25 7.52 -15.95
C ARG A 96 2.18 8.32 -15.03
N GLY A 97 2.03 8.21 -13.70
CA GLY A 97 2.85 8.89 -12.70
C GLY A 97 2.61 10.40 -12.55
N GLU A 98 1.67 10.99 -13.28
CA GLU A 98 1.40 12.44 -13.22
C GLU A 98 0.54 12.81 -12.00
N THR A 99 -0.31 11.89 -11.54
CA THR A 99 -1.28 12.08 -10.46
C THR A 99 -1.39 10.85 -9.57
N ALA A 100 -1.88 11.03 -8.34
CA ALA A 100 -2.24 9.94 -7.43
C ALA A 100 -3.67 10.16 -6.89
N LEU A 101 -4.35 9.08 -6.57
CA LEU A 101 -5.60 9.10 -5.81
C LEU A 101 -5.30 8.80 -4.34
N ILE A 102 -5.97 9.52 -3.46
CA ILE A 102 -5.90 9.31 -2.01
C ILE A 102 -7.33 9.12 -1.52
N VAL A 103 -7.57 8.12 -0.69
CA VAL A 103 -8.88 7.86 -0.09
C VAL A 103 -8.82 7.89 1.43
N GLY A 104 -9.98 8.00 2.08
CA GLY A 104 -10.04 8.05 3.53
C GLY A 104 -11.45 8.00 4.08
N ASP A 105 -11.54 8.29 5.37
CA ASP A 105 -12.78 8.29 6.12
C ASP A 105 -13.80 9.32 5.60
N MET A 106 -15.08 9.09 5.93
CA MET A 106 -16.19 10.00 5.60
C MET A 106 -16.35 10.28 4.09
N GLY A 107 -15.89 9.38 3.24
CA GLY A 107 -16.00 9.44 1.80
C GLY A 107 -14.97 10.35 1.15
N VAL A 108 -13.84 10.62 1.82
CA VAL A 108 -12.77 11.42 1.23
C VAL A 108 -12.17 10.67 0.04
N ALA A 109 -12.16 11.32 -1.12
CA ALA A 109 -11.38 10.93 -2.28
C ALA A 109 -10.74 12.19 -2.89
N LEU A 110 -9.41 12.22 -2.91
CA LEU A 110 -8.58 13.34 -3.32
C LEU A 110 -7.68 12.94 -4.48
N ARG A 111 -7.26 13.93 -5.25
CA ARG A 111 -6.27 13.81 -6.31
C ARG A 111 -5.08 14.68 -6.00
N TYR A 112 -3.92 14.06 -5.98
CA TYR A 112 -2.63 14.74 -5.95
C TYR A 112 -2.11 14.96 -7.38
N SER A 113 -1.48 16.12 -7.61
CA SER A 113 -0.81 16.46 -8.88
C SER A 113 0.68 16.71 -8.67
N THR A 114 1.52 16.05 -9.46
CA THR A 114 2.99 16.25 -9.41
C THR A 114 3.42 17.63 -9.91
N GLN A 115 2.63 18.27 -10.78
CA GLN A 115 3.01 19.53 -11.45
C GLN A 115 3.22 20.70 -10.46
N ASN A 116 2.41 20.75 -9.41
CA ASN A 116 2.37 21.86 -8.45
C ASN A 116 2.07 21.39 -7.02
N HIS A 117 2.13 20.08 -6.77
CA HIS A 117 1.81 19.45 -5.49
C HIS A 117 0.40 19.78 -4.96
N ALA A 118 -0.52 20.17 -5.85
CA ALA A 118 -1.87 20.53 -5.47
C ALA A 118 -2.72 19.29 -5.19
N ILE A 119 -3.66 19.46 -4.26
CA ILE A 119 -4.72 18.51 -3.95
C ILE A 119 -6.06 19.07 -4.45
N THR A 120 -6.84 18.22 -5.11
CA THR A 120 -8.22 18.51 -5.49
C THR A 120 -9.15 17.37 -5.08
N THR A 121 -10.45 17.64 -4.92
CA THR A 121 -11.45 16.58 -4.72
C THR A 121 -11.69 15.84 -6.04
N VAL A 122 -11.80 14.51 -5.97
CA VAL A 122 -12.10 13.67 -7.13
C VAL A 122 -13.54 13.92 -7.62
N ASN A 123 -13.78 13.80 -8.92
CA ASN A 123 -15.14 13.91 -9.44
C ASN A 123 -16.00 12.73 -8.99
N GLY A 124 -17.25 12.97 -8.59
CA GLY A 124 -18.16 11.92 -8.15
C GLY A 124 -18.02 11.50 -6.69
N THR A 125 -17.14 12.14 -5.90
CA THR A 125 -17.01 11.89 -4.44
C THR A 125 -18.34 12.02 -3.69
N GLY A 126 -19.30 12.79 -4.23
CA GLY A 126 -20.66 12.89 -3.70
C GLY A 126 -21.37 11.55 -3.50
N SER A 127 -21.06 10.54 -4.31
CA SER A 127 -21.67 9.21 -4.25
C SER A 127 -21.19 8.36 -3.07
N ILE A 128 -20.01 8.67 -2.51
CA ILE A 128 -19.36 7.90 -1.44
C ILE A 128 -19.34 8.65 -0.11
N ILE A 129 -20.04 9.78 0.01
CA ILE A 129 -20.08 10.59 1.24
C ILE A 129 -20.52 9.74 2.42
N GLY A 130 -19.76 9.83 3.51
CA GLY A 130 -20.06 9.14 4.77
C GLY A 130 -19.65 7.66 4.81
N LEU A 131 -19.09 7.12 3.72
CA LEU A 131 -18.48 5.80 3.71
C LEU A 131 -17.03 5.89 4.15
N ASN A 132 -16.56 4.98 5.00
CA ASN A 132 -15.13 4.91 5.31
C ASN A 132 -14.44 4.12 4.21
N MET A 133 -13.70 4.83 3.35
CA MET A 133 -12.94 4.22 2.27
C MET A 133 -11.64 3.67 2.85
N THR A 134 -11.31 2.43 2.55
CA THR A 134 -10.21 1.69 3.20
C THR A 134 -9.05 1.40 2.25
N THR A 135 -9.32 1.36 0.95
CA THR A 135 -8.31 1.01 -0.06
C THR A 135 -8.68 1.56 -1.43
N VAL A 136 -7.68 1.81 -2.26
CA VAL A 136 -7.83 2.22 -3.65
C VAL A 136 -6.69 1.67 -4.50
N ASP A 137 -6.99 1.15 -5.70
CA ASP A 137 -5.93 0.80 -6.65
C ASP A 137 -6.31 1.04 -8.11
N TRP A 138 -5.34 1.48 -8.90
CA TRP A 138 -5.48 1.67 -10.33
C TRP A 138 -5.27 0.36 -11.07
N ARG A 139 -6.16 0.08 -12.02
CA ARG A 139 -5.87 -0.93 -13.02
C ARG A 139 -4.76 -0.43 -13.96
N PRO A 140 -3.97 -1.32 -14.58
CA PRO A 140 -2.76 -0.94 -15.30
C PRO A 140 -3.00 -0.08 -16.54
N ALA A 141 -4.20 -0.16 -17.14
CA ALA A 141 -4.59 0.67 -18.26
C ALA A 141 -4.86 2.15 -17.86
N GLY A 142 -5.04 2.45 -16.57
CA GLY A 142 -5.31 3.81 -16.08
C GLY A 142 -6.70 4.35 -16.44
N ASP A 143 -7.59 3.50 -16.96
CA ASP A 143 -8.97 3.85 -17.30
C ASP A 143 -9.91 3.75 -16.09
N TYR A 144 -9.61 2.87 -15.14
CA TYR A 144 -10.36 2.73 -13.89
C TYR A 144 -9.48 2.59 -12.65
N ALA A 145 -9.95 3.15 -11.54
CA ALA A 145 -9.51 2.77 -10.20
C ALA A 145 -10.66 2.05 -9.47
N TYR A 146 -10.31 1.11 -8.60
CA TYR A 146 -11.27 0.46 -7.72
C TYR A 146 -11.04 0.92 -6.29
N LEU A 147 -12.12 1.23 -5.58
CA LEU A 147 -12.07 1.68 -4.19
C LEU A 147 -12.87 0.71 -3.33
N GLY A 148 -12.31 0.32 -2.19
CA GLY A 148 -12.98 -0.50 -1.17
C GLY A 148 -13.44 0.33 0.02
N ALA A 149 -14.51 -0.10 0.68
CA ALA A 149 -15.04 0.54 1.88
C ALA A 149 -15.21 -0.43 3.05
N ALA A 150 -15.30 0.12 4.25
CA ALA A 150 -15.44 -0.63 5.50
C ALA A 150 -16.75 -1.43 5.63
N ASP A 151 -17.77 -1.09 4.85
CA ASP A 151 -19.05 -1.79 4.82
C ASP A 151 -19.12 -2.89 3.75
N GLY A 152 -17.99 -3.17 3.07
CA GLY A 152 -17.90 -4.18 2.02
C GLY A 152 -18.26 -3.68 0.62
N ASN A 153 -18.71 -2.43 0.47
CA ASN A 153 -18.97 -1.86 -0.85
C ASN A 153 -17.66 -1.65 -1.63
N ILE A 154 -17.74 -1.90 -2.93
CA ILE A 154 -16.66 -1.63 -3.88
C ILE A 154 -17.17 -0.64 -4.92
N TRP A 155 -16.35 0.35 -5.22
CA TRP A 155 -16.64 1.39 -6.20
C TRP A 155 -15.64 1.36 -7.33
N LYS A 156 -16.09 1.70 -8.53
CA LYS A 156 -15.28 1.91 -9.71
C LYS A 156 -15.26 3.40 -10.02
N PHE A 157 -14.08 3.95 -10.17
CA PHE A 157 -13.86 5.34 -10.56
C PHE A 157 -13.34 5.43 -11.98
N SER A 158 -13.87 6.37 -12.78
CA SER A 158 -13.21 6.85 -14.00
C SER A 158 -13.29 8.38 -14.09
N GLU A 159 -12.34 9.00 -14.78
CA GLU A 159 -12.38 10.46 -15.00
C GLU A 159 -13.63 10.92 -15.76
N GLY A 160 -14.14 10.06 -16.66
CA GLY A 160 -15.27 10.39 -17.54
C GLY A 160 -16.63 10.25 -16.86
N THR A 161 -16.80 9.25 -16.00
CA THR A 161 -18.10 8.92 -15.38
C THR A 161 -18.17 9.19 -13.88
N GLY A 162 -17.03 9.40 -13.21
CA GLY A 162 -16.97 9.55 -11.76
C GLY A 162 -17.06 8.20 -11.05
N MET A 163 -17.72 8.20 -9.89
CA MET A 163 -17.85 7.03 -9.01
C MET A 163 -19.12 6.23 -9.34
N GLU A 164 -18.94 4.93 -9.57
CA GLU A 164 -20.01 3.96 -9.81
C GLU A 164 -19.89 2.80 -8.83
N ALA A 165 -20.96 2.47 -8.11
CA ALA A 165 -20.98 1.30 -7.23
C ALA A 165 -20.92 0.01 -8.05
N ILE A 166 -20.19 -0.99 -7.57
CA ILE A 166 -20.20 -2.34 -8.11
C ILE A 166 -21.30 -3.13 -7.40
N GLU A 167 -22.17 -3.75 -8.18
CA GLU A 167 -23.24 -4.60 -7.65
C GLU A 167 -22.72 -5.96 -7.19
N GLY A 168 -23.38 -6.56 -6.20
CA GLY A 168 -23.06 -7.91 -5.74
C GLY A 168 -21.78 -8.01 -4.92
N THR A 169 -21.42 -6.95 -4.19
CA THR A 169 -20.29 -6.94 -3.26
C THR A 169 -20.64 -7.62 -1.93
N GLY A 170 -19.60 -7.83 -1.11
CA GLY A 170 -19.75 -8.37 0.24
C GLY A 170 -20.33 -7.35 1.23
N SER A 171 -20.32 -7.73 2.50
CA SER A 171 -20.78 -6.91 3.64
C SER A 171 -19.70 -6.70 4.71
N SER A 172 -18.57 -7.39 4.59
CA SER A 172 -17.38 -7.22 5.41
C SER A 172 -16.46 -6.18 4.78
N GLU A 173 -15.79 -5.40 5.64
CA GLU A 173 -14.73 -4.47 5.25
C GLU A 173 -13.80 -5.03 4.18
N VAL A 174 -13.62 -4.24 3.13
CA VAL A 174 -12.61 -4.47 2.11
C VAL A 174 -11.27 -4.02 2.68
N SER A 175 -10.38 -4.95 2.97
CA SER A 175 -9.11 -4.64 3.62
C SER A 175 -8.03 -4.19 2.63
N ASP A 176 -8.10 -4.64 1.37
CA ASP A 176 -7.13 -4.29 0.33
C ASP A 176 -7.68 -4.61 -1.07
N ILE A 177 -7.23 -3.85 -2.08
CA ILE A 177 -7.45 -4.13 -3.51
C ILE A 177 -6.09 -4.06 -4.20
N ALA A 178 -5.72 -5.12 -4.92
CA ALA A 178 -4.50 -5.17 -5.70
C ALA A 178 -4.80 -5.53 -7.16
N CYS A 179 -4.49 -4.61 -8.06
CA CYS A 179 -4.60 -4.76 -9.50
C CYS A 179 -3.30 -5.31 -10.11
N HIS A 180 -3.46 -6.24 -11.04
CA HIS A 180 -2.33 -6.83 -11.74
C HIS A 180 -1.67 -5.81 -12.66
N ARG A 181 -0.34 -5.70 -12.62
CA ARG A 181 0.43 -4.67 -13.35
C ARG A 181 0.31 -4.70 -14.87
N ASN A 182 -0.11 -5.84 -15.45
CA ASN A 182 -0.18 -6.04 -16.89
C ASN A 182 -1.50 -6.66 -17.38
N GLN A 183 -2.45 -6.92 -16.48
CA GLN A 183 -3.71 -7.59 -16.82
C GLN A 183 -4.85 -6.84 -16.17
N ASN A 184 -6.01 -6.83 -16.84
CA ASN A 184 -7.21 -6.17 -16.34
C ASN A 184 -7.92 -7.05 -15.31
N ILE A 185 -7.18 -7.40 -14.26
CA ILE A 185 -7.61 -8.25 -13.16
C ILE A 185 -7.18 -7.56 -11.87
N CYS A 186 -8.10 -7.40 -10.93
CA CYS A 186 -7.81 -6.96 -9.58
C CYS A 186 -8.33 -7.99 -8.59
N VAL A 187 -7.58 -8.22 -7.51
CA VAL A 187 -7.95 -9.09 -6.40
C VAL A 187 -8.35 -8.22 -5.23
N VAL A 188 -9.45 -8.57 -4.59
CA VAL A 188 -10.01 -7.84 -3.46
C VAL A 188 -9.95 -8.75 -2.24
N ALA A 189 -9.40 -8.25 -1.14
CA ALA A 189 -9.40 -8.94 0.14
C ALA A 189 -10.44 -8.31 1.07
N THR A 190 -11.13 -9.16 1.83
CA THR A 190 -12.08 -8.72 2.86
C THR A 190 -11.76 -9.41 4.17
N LEU A 191 -12.19 -8.83 5.30
CA LEU A 191 -11.92 -9.42 6.61
C LEU A 191 -12.64 -10.77 6.82
N ASN A 192 -13.87 -10.94 6.30
CA ASN A 192 -14.69 -12.12 6.57
C ASN A 192 -15.33 -12.78 5.33
N ASP A 193 -15.49 -12.07 4.21
CA ASP A 193 -16.17 -12.60 3.02
C ASP A 193 -15.22 -13.32 2.05
N GLY A 194 -13.92 -13.39 2.38
CA GLY A 194 -12.89 -14.03 1.58
C GLY A 194 -12.27 -13.12 0.54
N LEU A 195 -11.87 -13.71 -0.60
CA LEU A 195 -11.26 -13.00 -1.73
C LEU A 195 -12.26 -12.88 -2.88
N ALA A 196 -12.30 -11.72 -3.53
CA ALA A 196 -13.01 -11.52 -4.78
C ALA A 196 -12.05 -11.17 -5.92
N VAL A 197 -12.50 -11.36 -7.16
CA VAL A 197 -11.74 -11.03 -8.37
C VAL A 197 -12.61 -10.14 -9.24
N ILE A 198 -12.09 -8.98 -9.60
CA ILE A 198 -12.69 -8.08 -10.59
C ILE A 198 -11.92 -8.27 -11.89
N SER A 199 -12.63 -8.62 -12.95
CA SER A 199 -12.03 -8.74 -14.29
C SER A 199 -12.99 -8.19 -15.34
N SER A 200 -12.43 -7.54 -16.36
CA SER A 200 -13.14 -7.20 -17.58
C SER A 200 -12.60 -8.06 -18.73
N MET A 201 -13.51 -8.63 -19.53
CA MET A 201 -13.14 -9.34 -20.77
C MET A 201 -12.59 -8.39 -21.82
#